data_AF-A0A090MVL5-F1
#
_entry.id   AF-A0A090MVL5-F1
#
_cell.length_a   1.000
_cell.length_b   1.000
_cell.length_c   1.000
_cell.angle_alpha   90.00
_cell.angle_beta   90.00
_cell.angle_gamma   90.00
#
_symmetry.space_group_name_H-M   'P 1'
#
loop_
_entity.id
_entity.type
_entity.pdbx_description
1 polymer ?
#
loop_
_entity_poly.entity_id
_entity_poly.type
_entity_poly.pdbx_seq_one_letter_code
_entity_poly.pdbx_strand_id
1 'polypeptide(L)'
;MTKSIRSPRAAARVIPLRRGTTLEMVRLACPDSAQTLRISESFGLAILDSDGIRELHERLVVETADALKDGLSERAMQIHLQRIVGAYVGSAHGAGQFYSRAVTEAREVTAKLANDVRDEDLDGPVGFDSQAQRKREFAADMGLQAHALRMAAEGAVAAYEQVIGEAWKPFERPVEHAGETLSKKAAAVQMAAFE
;
A
#
# COMPACT_ATOMS: atom_id res chain seq x y z
N MET A 1 -63.71 -8.10 3.30
CA MET A 1 -62.59 -8.36 2.35
C MET A 1 -61.43 -7.42 2.72
N THR A 2 -60.41 -7.90 3.41
CA THR A 2 -59.22 -7.11 3.80
C THR A 2 -58.05 -7.50 2.90
N LYS A 3 -57.58 -6.54 2.09
CA LYS A 3 -56.48 -6.70 1.14
C LYS A 3 -55.14 -6.64 1.89
N SER A 4 -54.37 -7.72 1.87
CA SER A 4 -52.98 -7.73 2.38
C SER A 4 -52.06 -7.05 1.37
N ILE A 5 -51.46 -5.93 1.77
CA ILE A 5 -50.43 -5.22 0.99
C ILE A 5 -49.10 -5.92 1.27
N ARG A 6 -48.55 -6.61 0.27
CA ARG A 6 -47.18 -7.16 0.33
C ARG A 6 -46.18 -6.01 0.24
N SER A 7 -45.37 -5.84 1.29
CA SER A 7 -44.23 -4.92 1.28
C SER A 7 -43.20 -5.32 0.22
N PRO A 8 -42.59 -4.37 -0.50
CA PRO A 8 -41.58 -4.67 -1.52
C PRO A 8 -40.33 -5.27 -0.87
N ARG A 9 -39.85 -6.37 -1.45
CA ARG A 9 -38.62 -7.07 -1.05
C ARG A 9 -37.44 -6.13 -1.28
N ALA A 10 -36.79 -5.70 -0.20
CA ALA A 10 -35.60 -4.85 -0.26
C ALA A 10 -34.53 -5.51 -1.14
N ALA A 11 -34.01 -4.76 -2.11
CA ALA A 11 -32.88 -5.20 -2.93
C ALA A 11 -31.68 -5.46 -2.03
N ALA A 12 -31.03 -6.62 -2.20
CA ALA A 12 -29.83 -6.96 -1.47
C ALA A 12 -28.77 -5.87 -1.69
N ARG A 13 -28.31 -5.26 -0.61
CA ARG A 13 -27.26 -4.24 -0.64
C ARG A 13 -25.99 -4.93 -1.15
N VAL A 14 -25.59 -4.64 -2.39
CA VAL A 14 -24.31 -5.09 -2.93
C VAL A 14 -23.22 -4.40 -2.13
N ILE A 15 -22.62 -5.11 -1.18
CA ILE A 15 -21.46 -4.64 -0.44
C ILE A 15 -20.29 -4.71 -1.43
N PRO A 16 -19.68 -3.58 -1.82
CA PRO A 16 -18.52 -3.62 -2.68
C PRO A 16 -17.43 -4.42 -1.97
N LEU A 17 -16.95 -5.49 -2.61
CA LEU A 17 -15.71 -6.15 -2.20
C LEU A 17 -14.63 -5.07 -2.16
N ARG A 18 -14.07 -4.79 -0.97
CA ARG A 18 -12.83 -4.01 -0.89
C ARG A 18 -11.75 -4.88 -1.51
N ARG A 19 -11.48 -4.69 -2.81
CA ARG A 19 -10.33 -5.29 -3.47
C ARG A 19 -9.08 -4.91 -2.67
N GLY A 20 -8.27 -5.91 -2.33
CA GLY A 20 -7.02 -5.66 -1.63
C GLY A 20 -6.04 -4.87 -2.51
N THR A 21 -5.18 -4.08 -1.88
CA THR A 21 -4.12 -3.32 -2.57
C THR A 21 -3.11 -4.27 -3.20
N THR A 22 -2.92 -4.18 -4.52
CA THR A 22 -1.95 -5.01 -5.25
C THR A 22 -0.61 -4.31 -5.47
N LEU A 23 0.42 -5.07 -5.84
CA LEU A 23 1.73 -4.52 -6.21
C LEU A 23 1.64 -3.65 -7.48
N GLU A 24 0.77 -4.00 -8.42
CA GLU A 24 0.52 -3.21 -9.62
C GLU A 24 -0.03 -1.82 -9.28
N MET A 25 -0.91 -1.72 -8.27
CA MET A 25 -1.38 -0.42 -7.78
C MET A 25 -0.23 0.42 -7.21
N VAL A 26 0.73 -0.20 -6.52
CA VAL A 26 1.96 0.48 -6.04
C VAL A 26 2.77 1.01 -7.22
N ARG A 27 3.01 0.17 -8.24
CA ARG A 27 3.81 0.53 -9.43
C ARG A 27 3.19 1.66 -10.24
N LEU A 28 1.86 1.77 -10.24
CA LEU A 28 1.14 2.88 -10.89
C LEU A 28 1.19 4.18 -10.06
N ALA A 29 1.15 4.07 -8.73
CA ALA A 29 1.07 5.24 -7.85
C ALA A 29 2.44 5.82 -7.48
N CYS A 30 3.49 5.01 -7.45
CA CYS A 30 4.83 5.41 -7.03
C CYS A 30 5.75 5.65 -8.23
N PRO A 31 6.71 6.59 -8.14
CA PRO A 31 7.73 6.76 -9.17
C PRO A 31 8.50 5.47 -9.47
N ASP A 32 8.87 5.27 -10.74
CA ASP A 32 9.87 4.27 -11.13
C ASP A 32 11.30 4.84 -10.96
N SER A 33 12.31 3.99 -11.14
CA SER A 33 13.71 4.40 -10.93
C SER A 33 14.13 5.54 -11.84
N ALA A 34 13.64 5.58 -13.08
CA ALA A 34 13.95 6.66 -14.02
C ALA A 34 13.28 7.99 -13.64
N GLN A 35 12.06 7.93 -13.12
CA GLN A 35 11.37 9.10 -12.58
C GLN A 35 12.06 9.60 -11.30
N THR A 36 12.42 8.72 -10.37
CA THR A 36 13.13 9.08 -9.14
C THR A 36 14.48 9.70 -9.44
N LEU A 37 15.26 9.16 -10.38
CA LEU A 37 16.53 9.75 -10.80
C LEU A 37 16.35 11.19 -11.28
N ARG A 38 15.36 11.43 -12.15
CA ARG A 38 15.05 12.79 -12.63
C ARG A 38 14.62 13.74 -11.51
N ILE A 39 13.86 13.23 -10.52
CA ILE A 39 13.48 14.02 -9.33
C ILE A 39 14.74 14.39 -8.55
N SER A 40 15.61 13.43 -8.25
CA SER A 40 16.86 13.68 -7.53
C SER A 40 17.75 14.69 -8.23
N GLU A 41 17.92 14.56 -9.55
CA GLU A 41 18.72 15.51 -10.35
C GLU A 41 18.11 16.91 -10.37
N SER A 42 16.78 17.02 -10.55
CA SER A 42 16.10 18.31 -10.68
C SER A 42 16.03 19.10 -9.38
N PHE A 43 15.98 18.41 -8.24
CA PHE A 43 15.81 19.00 -6.92
C PHE A 43 17.07 18.90 -6.04
N GLY A 44 18.17 18.36 -6.57
CA GLY A 44 19.41 18.17 -5.81
C GLY A 44 19.29 17.20 -4.64
N LEU A 45 18.39 16.20 -4.75
CA LEU A 45 18.16 15.20 -3.70
C LEU A 45 19.10 14.00 -3.87
N ALA A 46 19.21 13.19 -2.81
CA ALA A 46 20.00 11.97 -2.84
C ALA A 46 19.50 10.99 -3.92
N ILE A 47 20.44 10.29 -4.56
CA ILE A 47 20.14 9.15 -5.43
C ILE A 47 20.01 7.91 -4.54
N LEU A 48 18.90 7.19 -4.67
CA LEU A 48 18.63 5.99 -3.89
C LEU A 48 19.32 4.77 -4.52
N ASP A 49 19.88 3.90 -3.66
CA ASP A 49 20.26 2.54 -4.04
C ASP A 49 19.00 1.66 -4.08
N SER A 50 18.22 1.79 -5.16
CA SER A 50 16.94 1.10 -5.32
C SER A 50 17.08 -0.42 -5.27
N ASP A 51 18.13 -0.95 -5.91
CA ASP A 51 18.40 -2.39 -5.95
C ASP A 51 18.81 -2.90 -4.56
N GLY A 52 19.68 -2.18 -3.85
CA GLY A 52 20.07 -2.53 -2.48
C GLY A 52 18.89 -2.50 -1.49
N ILE A 53 17.98 -1.53 -1.60
CA ILE A 53 16.76 -1.49 -0.77
C ILE A 53 15.90 -2.73 -1.02
N ARG A 54 15.67 -3.05 -2.30
CA ARG A 54 14.86 -4.20 -2.71
C ARG A 54 15.47 -5.51 -2.22
N GLU A 55 16.76 -5.72 -2.50
CA GLU A 55 17.48 -6.94 -2.12
C GLU A 55 17.50 -7.14 -0.61
N LEU A 56 17.73 -6.07 0.17
CA LEU A 56 17.74 -6.14 1.62
C LEU A 56 16.38 -6.55 2.19
N HIS A 57 15.28 -6.03 1.63
CA HIS A 57 13.93 -6.37 2.09
C HIS A 57 13.52 -7.79 1.69
N GLU A 58 13.94 -8.24 0.51
CA GLU A 58 13.78 -9.63 0.11
C GLU A 58 14.50 -10.57 1.09
N ARG A 59 15.79 -10.32 1.32
CA ARG A 59 16.62 -11.10 2.23
C ARG A 59 16.09 -11.11 3.67
N LEU A 60 15.69 -9.95 4.20
CA LEU A 60 15.10 -9.83 5.53
C LEU A 60 13.90 -10.77 5.72
N VAL A 61 12.99 -10.78 4.75
CA VAL A 61 11.78 -11.61 4.82
C VAL A 61 12.13 -13.10 4.69
N VAL A 62 13.06 -13.47 3.81
CA VAL A 62 13.51 -14.86 3.65
C VAL A 62 14.18 -15.38 4.93
N GLU A 63 15.15 -14.64 5.48
CA GLU A 63 15.90 -15.06 6.66
C GLU A 63 15.00 -15.20 7.90
N THR A 64 14.07 -14.27 8.08
CA THR A 64 13.11 -14.33 9.19
C THR A 64 12.08 -15.45 9.03
N ALA A 65 11.72 -15.81 7.79
CA ALA A 65 10.88 -16.97 7.52
C ALA A 65 11.60 -18.29 7.79
N ASP A 66 12.87 -18.42 7.39
CA ASP A 66 13.67 -19.64 7.65
C ASP A 66 13.79 -19.92 9.16
N ALA A 67 14.04 -18.87 9.95
CA ALA A 67 14.07 -18.95 11.41
C ALA A 67 12.75 -19.42 12.05
N LEU A 68 11.62 -19.30 11.34
CA LEU A 68 10.30 -19.70 11.80
C LEU A 68 9.88 -21.10 11.31
N LYS A 69 10.63 -21.74 10.41
CA LYS A 69 10.15 -22.94 9.70
C LYS A 69 9.88 -24.13 10.63
N ASP A 70 10.69 -24.31 11.67
CA ASP A 70 10.55 -25.44 12.59
C ASP A 70 9.39 -25.23 13.57
N GLY A 71 8.93 -23.99 13.72
CA GLY A 71 7.85 -23.60 14.64
C GLY A 71 6.48 -23.39 13.97
N LEU A 72 6.42 -23.32 12.64
CA LEU A 72 5.18 -23.05 11.90
C LEU A 72 4.90 -24.15 10.86
N SER A 73 3.63 -24.55 10.77
CA SER A 73 3.19 -25.30 9.58
C SER A 73 3.25 -24.42 8.33
N GLU A 74 3.35 -25.03 7.16
CA GLU A 74 3.36 -24.31 5.86
C GLU A 74 2.18 -23.34 5.74
N ARG A 75 0.99 -23.75 6.18
CA ARG A 75 -0.20 -22.89 6.15
C ARG A 75 -0.09 -21.71 7.12
N ALA A 76 0.47 -21.92 8.31
CA ALA A 76 0.70 -20.84 9.25
C ALA A 76 1.73 -19.84 8.71
N MET A 77 2.81 -20.34 8.08
CA MET A 77 3.81 -19.52 7.38
C MET A 77 3.17 -18.68 6.27
N GLN A 78 2.36 -19.29 5.41
CA GLN A 78 1.66 -18.60 4.32
C GLN A 78 0.78 -17.47 4.85
N ILE A 79 -0.04 -17.71 5.88
CA ILE A 79 -0.91 -16.69 6.48
C ILE A 79 -0.10 -15.58 7.14
N HIS A 80 1.01 -15.92 7.79
CA HIS A 80 1.91 -14.96 8.42
C HIS A 80 2.54 -14.02 7.38
N LEU A 81 3.19 -14.59 6.36
CA LEU A 81 3.85 -13.82 5.30
C LEU A 81 2.84 -13.03 4.46
N GLN A 82 1.63 -13.56 4.26
CA GLN A 82 0.54 -12.83 3.59
C GLN A 82 0.27 -11.47 4.25
N ARG A 83 0.30 -11.41 5.58
CA ARG A 83 0.06 -10.19 6.36
C ARG A 83 1.25 -9.24 6.32
N ILE A 84 2.47 -9.76 6.49
CA ILE A 84 3.71 -8.96 6.44
C ILE A 84 3.85 -8.28 5.08
N VAL A 85 3.76 -9.06 4.00
CA VAL A 85 3.92 -8.57 2.64
C VAL A 85 2.78 -7.61 2.27
N GLY A 86 1.56 -7.92 2.72
CA GLY A 86 0.43 -7.00 2.58
C GLY A 86 0.64 -5.65 3.28
N ALA A 87 1.35 -5.61 4.41
CA ALA A 87 1.68 -4.37 5.08
C ALA A 87 2.69 -3.52 4.27
N TYR A 88 3.71 -4.14 3.68
CA TYR A 88 4.64 -3.44 2.78
C TYR A 88 3.94 -2.88 1.55
N VAL A 89 3.13 -3.69 0.87
CA VAL A 89 2.36 -3.27 -0.32
C VAL A 89 1.37 -2.16 0.02
N GLY A 90 0.66 -2.29 1.15
CA GLY A 90 -0.27 -1.27 1.62
C GLY A 90 0.41 0.05 1.96
N SER A 91 1.57 0.00 2.63
CA SER A 91 2.37 1.18 2.97
C SER A 91 2.88 1.90 1.73
N ALA A 92 3.48 1.15 0.79
CA ALA A 92 3.98 1.70 -0.47
C ALA A 92 2.87 2.34 -1.30
N HIS A 93 1.70 1.68 -1.42
CA HIS A 93 0.57 2.27 -2.11
C HIS A 93 0.07 3.55 -1.42
N GLY A 94 0.00 3.56 -0.08
CA GLY A 94 -0.35 4.76 0.68
C GLY A 94 0.60 5.93 0.40
N ALA A 95 1.91 5.66 0.36
CA ALA A 95 2.92 6.65 0.02
C ALA A 95 2.78 7.16 -1.42
N GLY A 96 2.54 6.27 -2.39
CA GLY A 96 2.27 6.66 -3.79
C GLY A 96 1.02 7.55 -3.95
N GLN A 97 -0.05 7.25 -3.20
CA GLN A 97 -1.25 8.09 -3.17
C GLN A 97 -0.97 9.46 -2.56
N PHE A 98 -0.16 9.52 -1.50
CA PHE A 98 0.22 10.78 -0.87
C PHE A 98 1.11 11.62 -1.81
N TYR A 99 2.10 11.00 -2.44
CA TYR A 99 2.91 11.62 -3.49
C TYR A 99 2.06 12.19 -4.63
N SER A 100 1.11 11.40 -5.15
CA SER A 100 0.22 11.84 -6.24
C SER A 100 -0.60 13.09 -5.87
N ARG A 101 -1.05 13.18 -4.61
CA ARG A 101 -1.73 14.39 -4.09
C ARG A 101 -0.76 15.57 -3.97
N ALA A 102 0.44 15.35 -3.43
CA ALA A 102 1.46 16.39 -3.31
C ALA A 102 1.84 16.99 -4.68
N VAL A 103 2.00 16.15 -5.71
CA VAL A 103 2.24 16.61 -7.10
C VAL A 103 1.07 17.43 -7.63
N THR A 104 -0.17 17.03 -7.33
CA THR A 104 -1.36 17.76 -7.76
C THR A 104 -1.41 19.14 -7.11
N GLU A 105 -1.20 19.23 -5.79
CA GLU A 105 -1.12 20.51 -5.07
C GLU A 105 0.00 21.40 -5.62
N ALA A 106 1.19 20.84 -5.87
CA ALA A 106 2.31 21.58 -6.41
C ALA A 106 2.01 22.17 -7.81
N ARG A 107 1.30 21.40 -8.66
CA ARG A 107 0.84 21.86 -9.97
C ARG A 107 -0.19 22.97 -9.86
N GLU A 108 -1.16 22.83 -8.96
CA GLU A 108 -2.20 23.83 -8.74
C GLU A 108 -1.61 25.17 -8.28
N VAL A 109 -0.70 25.15 -7.30
CA VAL A 109 -0.05 26.37 -6.81
C VAL A 109 0.83 26.99 -7.91
N THR A 110 1.56 26.17 -8.66
CA THR A 110 2.38 26.66 -9.79
C THR A 110 1.53 27.29 -10.90
N ALA A 111 0.37 26.72 -11.21
CA ALA A 111 -0.55 27.26 -12.22
C ALA A 111 -1.22 28.57 -11.77
N LYS A 112 -1.48 28.74 -10.46
CA LYS A 112 -2.01 29.99 -9.91
C LYS A 112 -1.01 31.14 -10.04
N LEU A 113 0.27 30.89 -9.75
CA LEU A 113 1.36 31.86 -9.89
C LEU A 113 1.52 32.37 -11.34
N ALA A 114 1.17 31.55 -12.33
CA ALA A 114 1.28 31.92 -13.75
C ALA A 114 0.13 32.81 -14.26
N ASN A 115 -0.89 33.12 -13.44
CA ASN A 115 -1.97 34.03 -13.80
C ASN A 115 -1.69 35.45 -13.25
N ASP A 116 -1.28 36.37 -14.13
CA ASP A 116 -0.90 37.78 -13.87
C ASP A 116 -1.98 38.71 -13.26
N VAL A 117 -3.07 38.17 -12.73
CA VAL A 117 -4.19 38.96 -12.20
C VAL A 117 -4.51 38.51 -10.78
N ARG A 118 -3.73 39.00 -9.80
CA ARG A 118 -4.17 39.24 -8.41
C ARG A 118 -3.02 39.73 -7.51
N ASP A 119 -3.26 40.86 -6.83
CA ASP A 119 -2.45 41.47 -5.75
C ASP A 119 -2.22 40.56 -4.51
N GLU A 120 -2.59 39.28 -4.57
CA GLU A 120 -2.44 38.33 -3.45
C GLU A 120 -1.05 37.65 -3.43
N ASP A 121 -0.27 37.80 -4.51
CA ASP A 121 1.08 37.24 -4.67
C ASP A 121 2.16 38.30 -4.36
N LEU A 122 2.09 38.92 -3.18
CA LEU A 122 3.27 39.55 -2.61
C LEU A 122 4.30 38.45 -2.40
N ASP A 123 5.29 38.40 -3.29
CA ASP A 123 6.48 37.57 -3.12
C ASP A 123 6.94 37.65 -1.67
N GLY A 124 7.29 36.49 -1.10
CA GLY A 124 8.00 36.47 0.18
C GLY A 124 9.24 37.37 0.11
N PRO A 125 9.84 37.76 1.25
CA PRO A 125 11.01 38.62 1.24
C PRO A 125 12.02 38.15 0.20
N VAL A 126 12.50 39.08 -0.65
CA VAL A 126 13.38 38.77 -1.78
C VAL A 126 14.56 37.90 -1.29
N GLY A 127 14.73 36.72 -1.88
CA GLY A 127 15.76 35.74 -1.50
C GLY A 127 15.27 34.51 -0.73
N PHE A 128 13.97 34.34 -0.50
CA PHE A 128 13.37 33.11 0.06
C PHE A 128 12.51 32.36 -0.97
N ASP A 129 12.41 31.03 -0.82
CA ASP A 129 11.62 30.19 -1.73
C ASP A 129 10.14 30.59 -1.74
N SER A 130 9.59 30.72 -2.94
CA SER A 130 8.16 30.96 -3.12
C SER A 130 7.34 29.79 -2.58
N GLN A 131 6.08 30.05 -2.20
CA GLN A 131 5.18 28.99 -1.75
C GLN A 131 5.05 27.87 -2.80
N ALA A 132 5.06 28.24 -4.10
CA ALA A 132 5.04 27.30 -5.20
C ALA A 132 6.31 26.42 -5.23
N GLN A 133 7.49 27.00 -4.99
CA GLN A 133 8.74 26.26 -4.94
C GLN A 133 8.75 25.24 -3.80
N ARG A 134 8.41 25.66 -2.58
CA ARG A 134 8.34 24.75 -1.42
C ARG A 134 7.37 23.59 -1.62
N LYS A 135 6.26 23.81 -2.34
CA LYS A 135 5.30 22.74 -2.66
C LYS A 135 5.87 21.74 -3.67
N ARG A 136 6.68 22.20 -4.64
CA ARG A 136 7.38 21.31 -5.58
C ARG A 136 8.46 20.49 -4.88
N GLU A 137 9.26 21.11 -4.01
CA GLU A 137 10.28 20.42 -3.20
C GLU A 137 9.65 19.36 -2.29
N PHE A 138 8.55 19.70 -1.61
CA PHE A 138 7.81 18.74 -0.81
C PHE A 138 7.31 17.55 -1.64
N ALA A 139 6.78 17.80 -2.85
CA ALA A 139 6.36 16.71 -3.74
C ALA A 139 7.53 15.86 -4.22
N ALA A 140 8.71 16.45 -4.43
CA ALA A 140 9.93 15.74 -4.79
C ALA A 140 10.38 14.79 -3.67
N ASP A 141 10.43 15.27 -2.42
CA ASP A 141 10.74 14.45 -1.25
C ASP A 141 9.77 13.27 -1.09
N MET A 142 8.47 13.52 -1.28
CA MET A 142 7.46 12.47 -1.23
C MET A 142 7.64 11.45 -2.36
N GLY A 143 8.13 11.87 -3.52
CA GLY A 143 8.47 10.99 -4.63
C GLY A 143 9.57 10.00 -4.26
N LEU A 144 10.66 10.47 -3.63
CA LEU A 144 11.75 9.62 -3.16
C LEU A 144 11.26 8.63 -2.09
N GLN A 145 10.47 9.09 -1.12
CA GLN A 145 9.93 8.23 -0.06
C GLN A 145 8.99 7.15 -0.63
N ALA A 146 8.10 7.52 -1.55
CA ALA A 146 7.20 6.57 -2.21
C ALA A 146 7.97 5.54 -3.03
N HIS A 147 9.03 5.94 -3.73
CA HIS A 147 9.88 5.02 -4.47
C HIS A 147 10.65 4.05 -3.57
N ALA A 148 11.23 4.53 -2.47
CA ALA A 148 11.92 3.66 -1.50
C ALA A 148 10.97 2.59 -0.95
N LEU A 149 9.74 2.96 -0.59
CA LEU A 149 8.73 2.02 -0.11
C LEU A 149 8.24 1.06 -1.21
N ARG A 150 8.20 1.50 -2.48
CA ARG A 150 7.96 0.61 -3.61
C ARG A 150 9.04 -0.46 -3.70
N MET A 151 10.32 -0.11 -3.57
CA MET A 151 11.42 -1.09 -3.61
C MET A 151 11.33 -2.09 -2.47
N ALA A 152 11.03 -1.62 -1.26
CA ALA A 152 10.75 -2.47 -0.11
C ALA A 152 9.58 -3.45 -0.37
N ALA A 153 8.48 -2.97 -0.95
CA ALA A 153 7.33 -3.81 -1.29
C ALA A 153 7.63 -4.83 -2.41
N GLU A 154 8.40 -4.45 -3.43
CA GLU A 154 8.84 -5.37 -4.48
C GLU A 154 9.73 -6.49 -3.91
N GLY A 155 10.66 -6.16 -3.01
CA GLY A 155 11.52 -7.14 -2.33
C GLY A 155 10.71 -8.09 -1.44
N ALA A 156 9.78 -7.56 -0.64
CA ALA A 156 8.93 -8.39 0.20
C ALA A 156 8.02 -9.33 -0.61
N VAL A 157 7.50 -8.88 -1.76
CA VAL A 157 6.70 -9.75 -2.66
C VAL A 157 7.56 -10.83 -3.30
N ALA A 158 8.80 -10.51 -3.72
CA ALA A 158 9.74 -11.50 -4.25
C ALA A 158 10.06 -12.57 -3.20
N ALA A 159 10.31 -12.17 -1.95
CA ALA A 159 10.55 -13.10 -0.85
C ALA A 159 9.35 -14.01 -0.56
N TYR A 160 8.11 -13.49 -0.66
CA TYR A 160 6.92 -14.33 -0.53
C TYR A 160 6.90 -15.44 -1.56
N GLU A 161 7.14 -15.11 -2.83
CA GLU A 161 7.17 -16.07 -3.92
C GLU A 161 8.29 -17.10 -3.71
N GLN A 162 9.45 -16.68 -3.23
CA GLN A 162 10.56 -17.57 -2.92
C GLN A 162 10.23 -18.55 -1.78
N VAL A 163 9.62 -18.07 -0.68
CA VAL A 163 9.37 -18.89 0.51
C VAL A 163 8.14 -19.80 0.34
N ILE A 164 7.08 -19.28 -0.29
CA ILE A 164 5.80 -19.98 -0.44
C ILE A 164 5.71 -20.77 -1.75
N GLY A 165 6.47 -20.37 -2.78
CA GLY A 165 6.39 -20.95 -4.12
C GLY A 165 5.20 -20.47 -4.96
N GLU A 166 4.46 -19.46 -4.47
CA GLU A 166 3.30 -18.88 -5.16
C GLU A 166 3.43 -17.35 -5.24
N ALA A 167 3.01 -16.76 -6.36
CA ALA A 167 2.95 -15.32 -6.50
C ALA A 167 2.00 -14.70 -5.47
N TRP A 168 2.48 -13.69 -4.74
CA TRP A 168 1.68 -13.00 -3.73
C TRP A 168 0.46 -12.32 -4.35
N LYS A 169 -0.71 -12.50 -3.74
CA LYS A 169 -1.95 -11.80 -4.08
C LYS A 169 -2.58 -11.22 -2.82
N PRO A 170 -3.25 -10.07 -2.88
CA PRO A 170 -3.91 -9.53 -1.71
C PRO A 170 -4.97 -10.49 -1.18
N PHE A 171 -5.05 -10.61 0.14
CA PHE A 171 -6.06 -11.46 0.77
C PHE A 171 -7.47 -10.90 0.52
N GLU A 172 -8.31 -11.67 -0.15
CA GLU A 172 -9.74 -11.40 -0.29
C GLU A 172 -10.50 -12.21 0.76
N ARG A 173 -11.19 -11.52 1.67
CA ARG A 173 -11.95 -12.19 2.74
C ARG A 173 -13.19 -12.85 2.11
N PRO A 174 -13.34 -14.19 2.17
CA PRO A 174 -14.58 -14.83 1.76
C PRO A 174 -15.72 -14.33 2.64
N VAL A 175 -16.89 -14.09 2.05
CA VAL A 175 -18.10 -13.73 2.82
C VAL A 175 -18.53 -14.96 3.61
N GLU A 176 -18.30 -14.96 4.92
CA GLU A 176 -18.69 -16.07 5.80
C GLU A 176 -20.22 -16.29 5.73
N HIS A 177 -20.64 -17.47 5.30
CA HIS A 177 -22.00 -17.96 5.54
C HIS A 177 -21.98 -18.66 6.91
N ALA A 178 -22.56 -18.01 7.91
CA ALA A 178 -22.65 -18.52 9.28
C ALA A 178 -23.63 -19.70 9.37
N GLY A 179 -23.15 -20.91 9.06
CA GLY A 179 -23.83 -22.16 9.39
C GLY A 179 -23.12 -22.85 10.55
N GLU A 180 -23.82 -23.13 11.64
CA GLU A 180 -23.29 -23.97 12.73
C GLU A 180 -23.06 -25.39 12.22
N THR A 181 -21.80 -25.82 12.20
CA THR A 181 -21.44 -27.19 11.81
C THR A 181 -20.98 -28.00 13.02
N LEU A 182 -21.05 -29.32 12.86
CA LEU A 182 -20.62 -30.37 13.80
C LEU A 182 -19.20 -30.16 14.38
N SER A 183 -18.42 -29.20 13.86
CA SER A 183 -17.08 -28.84 14.30
C SER A 183 -17.01 -28.33 15.74
N LYS A 184 -18.07 -27.70 16.28
CA LYS A 184 -18.05 -27.18 17.67
C LYS A 184 -17.84 -28.29 18.72
N LYS A 185 -18.42 -29.48 18.50
CA LYS A 185 -18.25 -30.64 19.41
C LYS A 185 -16.87 -31.27 19.28
N ALA A 186 -16.33 -31.35 18.06
CA ALA A 186 -14.96 -31.84 17.84
C ALA A 186 -13.92 -30.85 18.41
N ALA A 187 -14.17 -29.55 18.28
CA ALA A 187 -13.32 -28.50 18.85
C ALA A 187 -13.27 -28.56 20.39
N ALA A 188 -14.39 -28.83 21.07
CA ALA A 188 -14.39 -29.00 22.53
C ALA A 188 -13.49 -30.17 22.99
N VAL A 189 -13.51 -31.30 22.26
CA VAL A 189 -12.66 -32.47 22.55
C VAL A 189 -11.19 -32.18 22.26
N GLN A 190 -10.89 -31.40 21.22
CA GLN A 190 -9.52 -30.99 20.87
C GLN A 190 -8.96 -29.93 21.82
N MET A 191 -9.81 -29.02 22.33
CA MET A 191 -9.41 -28.00 23.29
C MET A 191 -9.06 -28.58 24.66
N ALA A 192 -9.69 -29.71 25.04
CA ALA A 192 -9.33 -30.46 26.23
C ALA A 192 -7.90 -31.05 26.17
N ALA A 193 -7.24 -31.06 25.00
CA ALA A 193 -5.85 -31.49 24.87
C ALA A 193 -4.82 -30.42 25.28
N PHE A 194 -5.26 -29.19 25.59
CA PHE A 194 -4.40 -28.07 25.98
C PHE A 194 -4.58 -27.63 27.45
N GLU A 195 -5.35 -28.38 28.25
CA GLU A 195 -5.50 -28.20 29.71
C GLU A 195 -4.72 -29.23 30.52
#